data_AF-A0AAD7MZR7-F1
#
_entry.id   AF-A0AAD7MZR7-F1
#
_cell.length_a   1.000
_cell.length_b   1.000
_cell.length_c   1.000
_cell.angle_alpha   90.00
_cell.angle_beta   90.00
_cell.angle_gamma   90.00
#
_symmetry.space_group_name_H-M   'P 1'
#
loop_
_entity.id
_entity.type
_entity.pdbx_description
1 polymer ?
#
loop_
_entity_poly.entity_id
_entity_poly.type
_entity_poly.pdbx_seq_one_letter_code
_entity_poly.pdbx_strand_id
1 'polypeptide(L)'
;MDAASTPKKSDWIGEGRAWASVPPAVRKIAAEYFLIPQELEQNLLPSPYLSIAKMCQFSLPLQDTSPPPTQPAQFFSTSAPDHISDEDLMVRLRRLPIPDSKTVHKLAACSRQAWFPLWILTYWVAIIALKRDAWGHWRTCQQWVQRQKKLTTKNPARAVLAEEAALMLTMLPWGVPKPLGLSDTEAVHTFWRFLGPHWLSGSQMNDMLELLRRKINSDASLINNFRVAGTAFIPKVLEAYRAAEAGEYWTSPDLRWVRDLGDDIVQSSAALITTGHLGEVTDEPHWVGVVFDCRGSTLLRYGDSQGDTQRMLGSGISLSATKRTVSPAGCWWGTRSSILWILPYLWTHLSMSPMHASRSSPRWLHRSCIVAGDREEHGACRR
;
A
#
# COMPACT_ATOMS: atom_id res chain seq x y z
N MET A 1 13.50 -57.52 7.35
CA MET A 1 13.39 -56.12 6.90
C MET A 1 12.93 -55.33 8.12
N ASP A 2 13.88 -54.70 8.81
CA ASP A 2 13.57 -53.96 10.02
C ASP A 2 12.88 -52.65 9.63
N ALA A 3 11.73 -52.38 10.26
CA ALA A 3 11.02 -51.13 10.06
C ALA A 3 11.93 -49.97 10.50
N ALA A 4 12.41 -49.18 9.55
CA ALA A 4 13.24 -48.02 9.84
C ALA A 4 12.49 -47.11 10.83
N SER A 5 13.07 -46.90 12.01
CA SER A 5 12.48 -46.06 13.04
C SER A 5 12.26 -44.65 12.50
N THR A 6 11.04 -44.13 12.66
CA THR A 6 10.70 -42.76 12.26
C THR A 6 11.65 -41.78 12.96
N PRO A 7 12.39 -40.93 12.22
CA PRO A 7 13.37 -40.02 12.81
C PRO A 7 12.71 -39.11 13.83
N LYS A 8 13.29 -39.02 15.04
CA LYS A 8 12.77 -38.16 16.11
C LYS A 8 13.44 -36.79 16.03
N LYS A 9 12.72 -35.73 16.42
CA LYS A 9 13.26 -34.36 16.44
C LYS A 9 14.54 -34.24 17.28
N SER A 10 14.58 -34.95 18.41
CA SER A 10 15.73 -35.00 19.33
C SER A 10 17.03 -35.37 18.62
N ASP A 11 16.95 -36.19 17.57
CA ASP A 11 18.11 -36.75 16.88
C ASP A 11 18.82 -35.71 15.99
N TRP A 12 18.23 -34.52 15.83
CA TRP A 12 18.71 -33.48 14.92
C TRP A 12 19.06 -32.16 15.61
N ILE A 13 18.76 -32.00 16.90
CA ILE A 13 19.03 -30.78 17.65
C ILE A 13 20.48 -30.79 18.13
N GLY A 14 21.22 -29.70 17.89
CA GLY A 14 22.59 -29.51 18.41
C GLY A 14 23.73 -30.11 17.57
N GLU A 15 23.45 -30.83 16.48
CA GLU A 15 24.49 -31.50 15.68
C GLU A 15 25.24 -30.58 14.69
N GLY A 16 24.96 -29.27 14.67
CA GLY A 16 25.62 -28.32 13.76
C GLY A 16 25.38 -28.57 12.27
N ARG A 17 24.48 -29.49 11.89
CA ARG A 17 24.20 -29.82 10.49
C ARG A 17 23.52 -28.66 9.75
N ALA A 18 23.90 -28.45 8.50
CA ALA A 18 23.26 -27.47 7.63
C ALA A 18 21.85 -27.93 7.25
N TRP A 19 20.86 -27.03 7.29
CA TRP A 19 19.46 -27.39 6.95
C TRP A 19 19.28 -28.00 5.56
N ALA A 20 20.10 -27.57 4.59
CA ALA A 20 20.07 -28.11 3.24
C ALA A 20 20.32 -29.64 3.21
N SER A 21 21.01 -30.17 4.22
CA SER A 21 21.29 -31.61 4.37
C SER A 21 20.22 -32.39 5.15
N VAL A 22 19.20 -31.72 5.70
CA VAL A 22 18.14 -32.38 6.48
C VAL A 22 17.14 -33.07 5.54
N PRO A 23 16.82 -34.37 5.76
CA PRO A 23 15.87 -35.11 4.94
C PRO A 23 14.49 -34.44 4.86
N PRO A 24 13.79 -34.50 3.70
CA PRO A 24 12.47 -33.88 3.53
C PRO A 24 11.44 -34.25 4.60
N ALA A 25 11.43 -35.50 5.10
CA ALA A 25 10.52 -35.95 6.15
C ALA A 25 10.73 -35.18 7.47
N VAL A 26 11.98 -34.96 7.87
CA VAL A 26 12.33 -34.17 9.06
C VAL A 26 11.96 -32.69 8.85
N ARG A 27 12.11 -32.18 7.63
CA ARG A 27 11.68 -30.80 7.29
C ARG A 27 10.18 -30.61 7.44
N LYS A 28 9.37 -31.61 7.07
CA LYS A 28 7.91 -31.59 7.24
C LYS A 28 7.54 -31.56 8.72
N ILE A 29 8.12 -32.43 9.53
CA ILE A 29 7.91 -32.46 10.99
C ILE A 29 8.33 -31.14 11.64
N ALA A 30 9.48 -30.59 11.23
CA ALA A 30 9.96 -29.30 11.74
C ALA A 30 8.98 -28.15 11.44
N ALA A 31 8.33 -28.16 10.26
CA ALA A 31 7.37 -27.13 9.88
C ALA A 31 6.16 -27.08 10.83
N GLU A 32 5.72 -28.23 11.36
CA GLU A 32 4.62 -28.29 12.33
C GLU A 32 4.96 -27.53 13.63
N TYR A 33 6.23 -27.51 14.04
CA TYR A 33 6.65 -26.74 15.23
C TYR A 33 6.64 -25.23 15.03
N PHE A 34 6.55 -24.73 13.79
CA PHE A 34 6.40 -23.31 13.49
C PHE A 34 4.93 -22.87 13.48
N LEU A 35 3.97 -23.80 13.55
CA LEU A 35 2.56 -23.46 13.62
C LEU A 35 2.22 -22.98 15.03
N ILE A 36 1.62 -21.79 15.12
CA ILE A 36 1.09 -21.28 16.38
C ILE A 36 -0.08 -22.20 16.77
N PRO A 37 -0.12 -22.74 18.00
CA PRO A 37 -1.26 -23.51 18.46
C PRO A 37 -2.56 -22.71 18.30
N GLN A 38 -3.60 -23.35 17.76
CA GLN A 38 -4.84 -22.67 17.36
C GLN A 38 -5.54 -21.99 18.53
N GLU A 39 -5.45 -22.60 19.72
CA GLU A 39 -6.01 -22.09 20.98
C GLU A 39 -5.29 -20.80 21.43
N LEU A 40 -3.99 -20.70 21.15
CA LEU A 40 -3.17 -19.53 21.50
C LEU A 40 -3.29 -18.44 20.44
N GLU A 41 -3.41 -18.80 19.16
CA GLU A 41 -3.40 -17.85 18.04
C GLU A 41 -4.49 -16.78 18.19
N GLN A 42 -5.72 -17.18 18.51
CA GLN A 42 -6.86 -16.27 18.67
C GLN A 42 -6.68 -15.28 19.83
N ASN A 43 -5.84 -15.64 20.81
CA ASN A 43 -5.52 -14.80 21.95
C ASN A 43 -4.26 -13.95 21.72
N LEU A 44 -3.35 -14.40 20.86
CA LEU A 44 -2.08 -13.74 20.58
C LEU A 44 -2.18 -12.70 19.46
N LEU A 45 -3.00 -12.98 18.45
CA LEU A 45 -3.14 -12.15 17.26
C LEU A 45 -4.61 -11.70 17.11
N PRO A 46 -4.85 -10.44 16.69
CA PRO A 46 -6.21 -10.02 16.38
C PRO A 46 -6.73 -10.83 15.18
N SER A 47 -7.88 -11.48 15.33
CA SER A 47 -8.54 -12.17 14.21
C SER A 47 -8.76 -11.20 13.04
N PRO A 48 -8.55 -11.63 11.78
CA PRO A 48 -8.75 -10.80 10.59
C PRO A 48 -10.20 -10.29 10.44
N TYR A 49 -11.15 -10.95 11.10
CA TYR A 49 -12.56 -10.59 11.12
C TYR A 49 -12.92 -9.55 12.20
N LEU A 50 -11.98 -9.19 13.09
CA LEU A 50 -12.21 -8.08 14.00
C LEU A 50 -12.36 -6.78 13.23
N SER A 51 -13.21 -5.89 13.73
CA SER A 51 -13.28 -4.56 13.16
C SER A 51 -11.97 -3.80 13.35
N ILE A 52 -11.67 -2.86 12.44
CA ILE A 52 -10.47 -2.02 12.52
C ILE A 52 -10.35 -1.36 13.90
N ALA A 53 -11.46 -0.84 14.45
CA ALA A 53 -11.48 -0.24 15.77
C ALA A 53 -11.06 -1.23 16.89
N LYS A 54 -11.57 -2.47 16.85
CA LYS A 54 -11.18 -3.51 17.82
C LYS A 54 -9.73 -3.95 17.63
N MET A 55 -9.26 -4.04 16.40
CA MET A 55 -7.85 -4.35 16.09
C MET A 55 -6.90 -3.27 16.63
N CYS A 56 -7.25 -1.98 16.50
CA CYS A 56 -6.46 -0.89 17.09
C CYS A 56 -6.43 -0.91 18.62
N GLN A 57 -7.47 -1.45 19.27
CA GLN A 57 -7.54 -1.62 20.73
C GLN A 57 -6.83 -2.89 21.20
N PHE A 58 -6.45 -3.79 20.28
CA PHE A 58 -5.76 -5.02 20.63
C PHE A 58 -4.37 -4.71 21.18
N SER A 59 -4.06 -5.24 22.36
CA SER A 59 -2.78 -5.04 23.03
C SER A 59 -1.69 -5.87 22.34
N LEU A 60 -0.83 -5.20 21.59
CA LEU A 60 0.36 -5.80 20.99
C LEU A 60 1.57 -5.63 21.94
N PRO A 61 2.46 -6.63 22.05
CA PRO A 61 3.68 -6.53 22.84
C PRO A 61 4.57 -5.39 22.32
N LEU A 62 5.42 -4.82 23.18
CA LEU A 62 6.37 -3.79 22.78
C LEU A 62 7.45 -4.38 21.86
N GLN A 63 7.97 -3.58 20.94
CA GLN A 63 9.15 -3.99 20.17
C GLN A 63 10.38 -3.46 20.90
N ASP A 64 11.37 -4.31 21.10
CA ASP A 64 12.63 -3.90 21.71
C ASP A 64 13.35 -2.91 20.79
N THR A 65 13.78 -1.80 21.37
CA THR A 65 14.64 -0.82 20.69
C THR A 65 16.09 -0.94 21.16
N SER A 66 16.37 -1.84 22.11
CA SER A 66 17.73 -2.12 22.56
C SER A 66 18.58 -2.73 21.42
N PRO A 67 19.90 -2.49 21.42
CA PRO A 67 20.77 -3.12 20.44
C PRO A 67 20.65 -4.64 20.57
N PRO A 68 20.50 -5.36 19.44
CA PRO A 68 20.25 -6.78 19.48
C PRO A 68 21.44 -7.50 20.15
N PRO A 69 21.19 -8.61 20.87
CA PRO A 69 22.26 -9.41 21.44
C PRO A 69 23.26 -9.81 20.37
N THR A 70 24.55 -9.81 20.73
CA THR A 70 25.63 -10.06 19.77
C THR A 70 25.57 -11.48 19.19
N GLN A 71 24.93 -12.44 19.90
CA GLN A 71 24.88 -13.85 19.51
C GLN A 71 23.45 -14.43 19.58
N PRO A 72 22.89 -14.97 18.45
CA PRO A 72 21.58 -15.62 18.42
C PRO A 72 21.40 -16.77 19.43
N ALA A 73 22.50 -17.45 19.79
CA ALA A 73 22.50 -18.55 20.75
C ALA A 73 21.89 -18.16 22.11
N GLN A 74 21.96 -16.88 22.50
CA GLN A 74 21.42 -16.38 23.77
C GLN A 74 19.89 -16.39 23.84
N PHE A 75 19.20 -16.53 22.70
CA PHE A 75 17.74 -16.65 22.66
C PHE A 75 17.24 -18.09 22.86
N PHE A 76 18.15 -19.06 22.88
CA PHE A 76 17.81 -20.47 22.96
C PHE A 76 18.26 -21.08 24.27
N SER A 77 17.44 -21.97 24.82
CA SER A 77 17.78 -22.77 26.00
C SER A 77 18.26 -24.15 25.55
N THR A 78 19.29 -24.66 26.22
CA THR A 78 19.69 -26.08 26.10
C THR A 78 18.87 -26.98 27.03
N SER A 79 18.26 -26.40 28.07
CA SER A 79 17.39 -27.10 29.01
C SER A 79 15.96 -27.18 28.48
N ALA A 80 15.28 -28.28 28.78
CA ALA A 80 13.85 -28.42 28.51
C ALA A 80 13.06 -27.29 29.20
N PRO A 81 11.99 -26.76 28.59
CA PRO A 81 11.17 -25.73 29.20
C PRO A 81 10.45 -26.29 30.44
N ASP A 82 10.37 -25.49 31.50
CA ASP A 82 9.50 -25.79 32.64
C ASP A 82 8.04 -25.87 32.19
N HIS A 83 7.24 -26.69 32.87
CA HIS A 83 5.81 -26.73 32.65
C HIS A 83 5.18 -25.37 33.04
N ILE A 84 4.64 -24.66 32.05
CA ILE A 84 3.93 -23.39 32.22
C ILE A 84 2.48 -23.58 31.76
N SER A 85 1.52 -23.02 32.49
CA SER A 85 0.13 -22.99 32.01
C SER A 85 0.00 -22.10 30.78
N ASP A 86 -0.97 -22.38 29.92
CA ASP A 86 -1.21 -21.58 28.72
C ASP A 86 -1.53 -20.12 29.08
N GLU A 87 -2.28 -19.88 30.16
CA GLU A 87 -2.60 -18.53 30.64
C GLU A 87 -1.35 -17.75 31.05
N ASP A 88 -0.44 -18.36 31.80
CA ASP A 88 0.81 -17.71 32.23
C ASP A 88 1.74 -17.47 31.04
N LEU A 89 1.81 -18.42 30.11
CA LEU A 89 2.57 -18.27 28.87
C LEU A 89 2.05 -17.07 28.06
N MET A 90 0.73 -16.94 27.93
CA MET A 90 0.10 -15.83 27.23
C MET A 90 0.39 -14.47 27.86
N VAL A 91 0.32 -14.37 29.19
CA VAL A 91 0.66 -13.14 29.92
C VAL A 91 2.13 -12.78 29.71
N ARG A 92 3.04 -13.77 29.75
CA ARG A 92 4.46 -13.55 29.50
C ARG A 92 4.71 -13.10 28.05
N LEU A 93 4.15 -13.78 27.05
CA LEU A 93 4.36 -13.44 25.63
C LEU A 93 3.88 -12.03 25.29
N ARG A 94 2.80 -11.54 25.90
CA ARG A 94 2.31 -10.16 25.70
C ARG A 94 3.21 -9.10 26.36
N ARG A 95 3.97 -9.46 27.39
CA ARG A 95 4.86 -8.55 28.13
C ARG A 95 6.30 -8.59 27.62
N LEU A 96 6.70 -9.70 27.00
CA LEU A 96 8.03 -9.86 26.45
C LEU A 96 8.24 -8.91 25.26
N PRO A 97 9.33 -8.13 25.26
CA PRO A 97 9.64 -7.30 24.12
C PRO A 97 9.98 -8.19 22.91
N ILE A 98 9.44 -7.84 21.75
CA ILE A 98 9.73 -8.55 20.50
C ILE A 98 11.04 -8.03 19.92
N PRO A 99 11.98 -8.91 19.51
CA PRO A 99 13.18 -8.49 18.79
C PRO A 99 12.87 -7.77 17.48
N ASP A 100 13.82 -7.00 16.96
CA ASP A 100 13.64 -6.37 15.64
C ASP A 100 13.57 -7.40 14.50
N SER A 101 13.05 -6.98 13.35
CA SER A 101 12.87 -7.85 12.17
C SER A 101 14.16 -8.56 11.73
N LYS A 102 15.33 -7.88 11.77
CA LYS A 102 16.60 -8.50 11.37
C LYS A 102 17.00 -9.60 12.36
N THR A 103 16.80 -9.36 13.65
CA THR A 103 17.07 -10.35 14.69
C THR A 103 16.13 -11.55 14.58
N VAL A 104 14.83 -11.34 14.37
CA VAL A 104 13.87 -12.43 14.15
C VAL A 104 14.24 -13.28 12.92
N HIS A 105 14.70 -12.66 11.83
CA HIS A 105 15.19 -13.40 10.65
C HIS A 105 16.44 -14.23 10.95
N LYS A 106 17.42 -13.68 11.70
CA LYS A 106 18.60 -14.44 12.15
C LYS A 106 18.19 -15.61 13.05
N LEU A 107 17.26 -15.37 13.97
CA LEU A 107 16.74 -16.41 14.85
C LEU A 107 16.02 -17.49 14.06
N ALA A 108 15.19 -17.14 13.07
CA ALA A 108 14.55 -18.12 12.18
C ALA A 108 15.58 -18.99 11.44
N ALA A 109 16.72 -18.41 11.01
CA ALA A 109 17.81 -19.17 10.41
C ALA A 109 18.52 -20.11 11.41
N CYS A 110 18.70 -19.68 12.67
CA CYS A 110 19.35 -20.46 13.75
C CYS A 110 18.41 -21.41 14.51
N SER A 111 17.10 -21.23 14.39
CA SER A 111 16.04 -21.89 15.17
C SER A 111 16.04 -23.41 15.09
N ARG A 112 16.76 -23.95 14.12
CA ARG A 112 16.85 -25.37 13.81
C ARG A 112 17.94 -26.08 14.63
N GLN A 113 18.65 -25.36 15.50
CA GLN A 113 19.78 -25.87 16.29
C GLN A 113 19.49 -26.01 17.79
N ALA A 114 18.30 -25.63 18.30
CA ALA A 114 18.07 -25.60 19.74
C ALA A 114 16.62 -25.91 20.17
N TRP A 115 16.46 -26.13 21.48
CA TRP A 115 15.17 -26.34 22.13
C TRP A 115 14.48 -25.00 22.40
N PHE A 116 13.55 -24.64 21.52
CA PHE A 116 12.65 -23.50 21.71
C PHE A 116 11.31 -23.77 21.01
N PRO A 117 10.19 -23.25 21.51
CA PRO A 117 8.93 -23.31 20.79
C PRO A 117 9.05 -22.47 19.50
N LEU A 118 9.33 -23.14 18.38
CA LEU A 118 9.67 -22.47 17.12
C LEU A 118 8.54 -21.58 16.60
N TRP A 119 7.29 -21.89 16.98
CA TRP A 119 6.12 -21.09 16.67
C TRP A 119 6.15 -19.68 17.27
N ILE A 120 6.92 -19.42 18.32
CA ILE A 120 7.12 -18.06 18.86
C ILE A 120 7.78 -17.16 17.81
N LEU A 121 8.65 -17.70 16.97
CA LEU A 121 9.25 -16.94 15.87
C LEU A 121 8.19 -16.57 14.82
N THR A 122 7.28 -17.49 14.50
CA THR A 122 6.13 -17.23 13.62
C THR A 122 5.24 -16.14 14.21
N TYR A 123 4.97 -16.20 15.52
CA TYR A 123 4.22 -15.18 16.24
C TYR A 123 4.91 -13.80 16.14
N TRP A 124 6.22 -13.72 16.39
CA TRP A 124 6.96 -12.47 16.28
C TRP A 124 6.95 -11.89 14.87
N VAL A 125 7.15 -12.73 13.85
CA VAL A 125 7.02 -12.32 12.44
C VAL A 125 5.63 -11.75 12.16
N ALA A 126 4.58 -12.43 12.62
CA ALA A 126 3.19 -11.99 12.44
C ALA A 126 2.92 -10.64 13.12
N ILE A 127 3.38 -10.43 14.36
CA ILE A 127 3.21 -9.14 15.06
C ILE A 127 3.98 -8.02 14.35
N ILE A 128 5.20 -8.27 13.90
CA ILE A 128 6.01 -7.27 13.19
C ILE A 128 5.31 -6.87 11.89
N ALA A 129 4.83 -7.83 11.11
CA ALA A 129 4.06 -7.57 9.90
C ALA A 129 2.77 -6.78 10.21
N LEU A 130 2.00 -7.22 11.20
CA LEU A 130 0.76 -6.54 11.63
C LEU A 130 1.02 -5.08 12.03
N LYS A 131 2.06 -4.82 12.83
CA LYS A 131 2.43 -3.46 13.26
C LYS A 131 2.80 -2.58 12.08
N ARG A 132 3.62 -3.11 11.16
CA ARG A 132 4.12 -2.40 9.98
C ARG A 132 3.00 -2.11 8.98
N ASP A 133 2.18 -3.10 8.67
CA ASP A 133 1.33 -3.08 7.48
C ASP A 133 -0.10 -2.58 7.78
N ALA A 134 -0.56 -2.70 9.03
CA ALA A 134 -1.94 -2.35 9.38
C ALA A 134 -2.07 -1.52 10.66
N TRP A 135 -1.64 -2.06 11.81
CA TRP A 135 -1.98 -1.49 13.12
C TRP A 135 -1.43 -0.07 13.31
N GLY A 136 -0.17 0.18 12.90
CA GLY A 136 0.45 1.50 13.02
C GLY A 136 -0.31 2.56 12.21
N HIS A 137 -0.63 2.24 10.96
CA HIS A 137 -1.37 3.12 10.06
C HIS A 137 -2.77 3.44 10.61
N TRP A 138 -3.54 2.41 11.00
CA TRP A 138 -4.89 2.62 11.49
C TRP A 138 -4.95 3.36 12.82
N ARG A 139 -3.95 3.21 13.69
CA ARG A 139 -3.86 4.01 14.93
C ARG A 139 -3.68 5.50 14.60
N THR A 140 -2.85 5.83 13.61
CA THR A 140 -2.70 7.20 13.12
C THR A 140 -4.00 7.72 12.49
N CYS A 141 -4.67 6.93 11.65
CA CYS A 141 -5.95 7.30 11.05
C CYS A 141 -7.04 7.52 12.12
N GLN A 142 -7.15 6.66 13.12
CA GLN A 142 -8.11 6.81 14.21
C GLN A 142 -7.89 8.11 14.97
N GLN A 143 -6.64 8.44 15.32
CA GLN A 143 -6.30 9.71 15.95
C GLN A 143 -6.61 10.92 15.05
N TRP A 144 -6.42 10.79 13.74
CA TRP A 144 -6.79 11.83 12.78
C TRP A 144 -8.30 12.03 12.72
N VAL A 145 -9.10 10.95 12.63
CA VAL A 145 -10.57 11.01 12.63
C VAL A 145 -11.07 11.69 13.91
N GLN A 146 -10.56 11.30 15.08
CA GLN A 146 -10.93 11.92 16.36
C GLN A 146 -10.60 13.42 16.40
N ARG A 147 -9.51 13.86 15.76
CA ARG A 147 -9.18 15.28 15.61
C ARG A 147 -10.19 15.98 14.70
N GLN A 148 -10.56 15.39 13.58
CA GLN A 148 -11.55 15.98 12.65
C GLN A 148 -12.93 16.13 13.32
N LYS A 149 -13.36 15.14 14.12
CA LYS A 149 -14.60 15.21 14.90
C LYS A 149 -14.65 16.42 15.83
N LYS A 150 -13.52 16.85 16.39
CA LYS A 150 -13.44 18.00 17.30
C LYS A 150 -13.47 19.36 16.58
N LEU A 151 -13.42 19.38 15.25
CA LEU A 151 -13.44 20.61 14.44
C LEU A 151 -14.86 21.05 14.04
N THR A 152 -15.90 20.63 14.78
CA THR A 152 -17.32 20.91 14.49
C THR A 152 -17.61 22.38 14.21
N THR A 153 -16.97 23.30 14.93
CA THR A 153 -17.19 24.74 14.78
C THR A 153 -16.56 25.33 13.52
N LYS A 154 -15.45 24.76 13.05
CA LYS A 154 -14.71 25.28 11.89
C LYS A 154 -15.16 24.66 10.58
N ASN A 155 -15.56 23.39 10.61
CA ASN A 155 -15.98 22.65 9.42
C ASN A 155 -17.01 21.58 9.80
N PRO A 156 -18.31 21.94 9.92
CA PRO A 156 -19.34 21.01 10.36
C PRO A 156 -19.51 19.83 9.39
N ALA A 157 -19.44 20.07 8.08
CA ALA A 157 -19.53 19.01 7.07
C ALA A 157 -18.43 17.95 7.24
N ARG A 158 -17.19 18.40 7.49
CA ARG A 158 -16.07 17.48 7.74
C ARG A 158 -16.22 16.73 9.05
N ALA A 159 -16.80 17.35 10.08
CA ALA A 159 -17.06 16.67 11.34
C ALA A 159 -18.09 15.53 11.16
N VAL A 160 -19.16 15.75 10.39
CA VAL A 160 -20.14 14.70 10.04
C VAL A 160 -19.47 13.54 9.31
N LEU A 161 -18.67 13.81 8.28
CA LEU A 161 -17.92 12.76 7.56
C LEU A 161 -16.93 12.02 8.48
N ALA A 162 -16.34 12.71 9.46
CA ALA A 162 -15.47 12.08 10.46
C ALA A 162 -16.25 11.16 11.43
N GLU A 163 -17.51 11.49 11.74
CA GLU A 163 -18.37 10.60 12.51
C GLU A 163 -18.76 9.35 11.74
N GLU A 164 -19.14 9.50 10.47
CA GLU A 164 -19.41 8.37 9.56
C GLU A 164 -18.17 7.49 9.39
N ALA A 165 -17.00 8.09 9.18
CA ALA A 165 -15.74 7.35 9.13
C ALA A 165 -15.49 6.58 10.43
N ALA A 166 -15.70 7.21 11.59
CA ALA A 166 -15.54 6.55 12.88
C ALA A 166 -16.49 5.34 13.04
N LEU A 167 -17.74 5.45 12.56
CA LEU A 167 -18.69 4.35 12.54
C LEU A 167 -18.21 3.22 11.61
N MET A 168 -17.70 3.54 10.42
CA MET A 168 -17.15 2.53 9.51
C MET A 168 -15.99 1.76 10.15
N LEU A 169 -15.12 2.41 10.94
CA LEU A 169 -14.03 1.72 11.66
C LEU A 169 -14.54 0.66 12.65
N THR A 170 -15.75 0.80 13.19
CA THR A 170 -16.32 -0.20 14.12
C THR A 170 -16.96 -1.38 13.42
N MET A 171 -17.27 -1.24 12.12
CA MET A 171 -17.96 -2.24 11.31
C MET A 171 -17.03 -3.03 10.39
N LEU A 172 -16.01 -2.38 9.83
CA LEU A 172 -15.18 -2.96 8.78
C LEU A 172 -14.14 -3.95 9.34
N PRO A 173 -14.16 -5.24 8.93
CA PRO A 173 -13.13 -6.22 9.28
C PRO A 173 -11.77 -5.84 8.67
N TRP A 174 -10.68 -5.93 9.44
CA TRP A 174 -9.39 -5.40 8.98
C TRP A 174 -8.62 -6.32 8.01
N GLY A 175 -8.68 -7.64 8.23
CA GLY A 175 -7.80 -8.60 7.56
C GLY A 175 -8.44 -9.37 6.41
N VAL A 176 -9.71 -9.11 6.10
CA VAL A 176 -10.41 -9.78 4.99
C VAL A 176 -10.17 -9.05 3.67
N PRO A 177 -10.30 -9.73 2.52
CA PRO A 177 -10.27 -9.09 1.21
C PRO A 177 -11.31 -7.98 1.09
N LYS A 178 -11.01 -6.96 0.29
CA LYS A 178 -11.96 -5.93 -0.13
C LYS A 178 -13.25 -6.57 -0.67
N PRO A 179 -14.41 -5.91 -0.47
CA PRO A 179 -15.67 -6.41 -1.00
C PRO A 179 -15.62 -6.51 -2.54
N LEU A 180 -16.40 -7.43 -3.07
CA LEU A 180 -16.54 -7.59 -4.52
C LEU A 180 -16.92 -6.27 -5.16
N GLY A 181 -16.22 -5.94 -6.24
CA GLY A 181 -16.49 -4.73 -6.99
C GLY A 181 -15.59 -3.54 -6.72
N LEU A 182 -14.50 -3.76 -6.00
CA LEU A 182 -13.35 -2.89 -6.04
C LEU A 182 -12.32 -3.48 -7.00
N SER A 183 -11.21 -2.77 -7.20
CA SER A 183 -10.32 -3.06 -8.32
C SER A 183 -9.44 -4.29 -8.15
N ASP A 184 -9.27 -4.75 -6.91
CA ASP A 184 -8.41 -5.87 -6.56
C ASP A 184 -8.94 -6.63 -5.33
N THR A 185 -8.21 -7.67 -4.95
CA THR A 185 -8.47 -8.50 -3.77
C THR A 185 -7.55 -8.15 -2.60
N GLU A 186 -6.97 -6.94 -2.57
CA GLU A 186 -6.19 -6.52 -1.41
C GLU A 186 -7.06 -6.55 -0.15
N ALA A 187 -6.44 -6.63 1.02
CA ALA A 187 -7.19 -6.64 2.27
C ALA A 187 -7.73 -5.24 2.62
N VAL A 188 -8.84 -5.21 3.36
CA VAL A 188 -9.52 -3.99 3.81
C VAL A 188 -8.61 -3.07 4.61
N HIS A 189 -7.60 -3.61 5.32
CA HIS A 189 -6.67 -2.75 6.05
C HIS A 189 -5.97 -1.72 5.15
N THR A 190 -5.82 -1.95 3.85
CA THR A 190 -5.20 -0.98 2.92
C THR A 190 -5.98 0.33 2.77
N PHE A 191 -7.26 0.38 3.18
CA PHE A 191 -8.09 1.58 3.16
C PHE A 191 -7.62 2.70 4.09
N TRP A 192 -6.64 2.45 4.98
CA TRP A 192 -6.05 3.50 5.81
C TRP A 192 -5.55 4.68 4.96
N ARG A 193 -5.14 4.42 3.71
CA ARG A 193 -4.67 5.45 2.76
C ARG A 193 -5.72 6.50 2.41
N PHE A 194 -7.01 6.19 2.52
CA PHE A 194 -8.08 7.18 2.29
C PHE A 194 -8.26 8.16 3.48
N LEU A 195 -7.69 7.85 4.65
CA LEU A 195 -7.89 8.64 5.87
C LEU A 195 -6.61 9.35 6.29
N GLY A 196 -6.51 10.64 6.00
CA GLY A 196 -5.40 11.49 6.42
C GLY A 196 -4.55 11.97 5.24
N PRO A 197 -3.30 12.40 5.49
CA PRO A 197 -2.41 12.96 4.47
C PRO A 197 -1.59 11.87 3.77
N HIS A 198 -2.22 10.74 3.43
CA HIS A 198 -1.54 9.58 2.89
C HIS A 198 -1.62 9.54 1.37
N TRP A 199 -0.53 9.15 0.73
CA TRP A 199 -0.52 8.91 -0.71
C TRP A 199 -1.37 7.69 -1.05
N LEU A 200 -2.25 7.84 -2.04
CA LEU A 200 -2.97 6.73 -2.62
C LEU A 200 -2.02 5.91 -3.50
N SER A 201 -2.16 4.59 -3.45
CA SER A 201 -1.47 3.70 -4.39
C SER A 201 -2.30 3.50 -5.66
N GLY A 202 -1.76 2.81 -6.65
CA GLY A 202 -2.51 2.42 -7.84
C GLY A 202 -3.78 1.63 -7.53
N SER A 203 -3.75 0.82 -6.46
CA SER A 203 -4.91 0.08 -5.95
C SER A 203 -6.06 1.02 -5.55
N GLN A 204 -5.82 1.98 -4.64
CA GLN A 204 -6.87 2.90 -4.18
C GLN A 204 -7.37 3.83 -5.29
N MET A 205 -6.50 4.21 -6.23
CA MET A 205 -6.92 4.97 -7.41
C MET A 205 -7.81 4.12 -8.33
N ASN A 206 -7.49 2.86 -8.54
CA ASN A 206 -8.33 1.95 -9.31
C ASN A 206 -9.66 1.65 -8.61
N ASP A 207 -9.70 1.60 -7.28
CA ASP A 207 -10.95 1.49 -6.51
C ASP A 207 -11.88 2.67 -6.82
N MET A 208 -11.35 3.90 -6.84
CA MET A 208 -12.12 5.09 -7.23
C MET A 208 -12.59 5.05 -8.70
N LEU A 209 -11.73 4.59 -9.61
CA LEU A 209 -12.06 4.45 -11.03
C LEU A 209 -13.14 3.38 -11.25
N GLU A 210 -13.12 2.29 -10.48
CA GLU A 210 -14.16 1.26 -10.54
C GLU A 210 -15.51 1.78 -10.02
N LEU A 211 -15.51 2.56 -8.93
CA LEU A 211 -16.73 3.25 -8.47
C LEU A 211 -17.28 4.22 -9.53
N LEU A 212 -16.39 4.96 -10.21
CA LEU A 212 -16.77 5.84 -11.32
C LEU A 212 -17.35 5.05 -12.50
N ARG A 213 -16.70 3.94 -12.88
CA ARG A 213 -17.16 3.04 -13.94
C ARG A 213 -18.56 2.51 -13.65
N ARG A 214 -18.82 2.07 -12.42
CA ARG A 214 -20.15 1.60 -11.99
C ARG A 214 -21.20 2.68 -12.11
N LYS A 215 -20.89 3.90 -11.66
CA LYS A 215 -21.80 5.04 -11.79
C LYS A 215 -22.12 5.34 -13.25
N ILE A 216 -21.12 5.34 -14.12
CA ILE A 216 -21.30 5.52 -15.57
C ILE A 216 -22.17 4.39 -16.15
N ASN A 217 -21.90 3.13 -15.79
CA ASN A 217 -22.66 1.99 -16.30
C ASN A 217 -24.10 1.95 -15.80
N SER A 218 -24.38 2.51 -14.62
CA SER A 218 -25.74 2.62 -14.08
C SER A 218 -26.59 3.70 -14.76
N ASP A 219 -25.98 4.56 -15.57
CA ASP A 219 -26.64 5.66 -16.26
C ASP A 219 -26.55 5.47 -17.77
N ALA A 220 -27.68 5.17 -18.41
CA ALA A 220 -27.77 4.94 -19.86
C ALA A 220 -27.30 6.13 -20.71
N SER A 221 -27.39 7.36 -20.17
CA SER A 221 -26.88 8.55 -20.85
C SER A 221 -25.36 8.65 -20.80
N LEU A 222 -24.71 8.09 -19.77
CA LEU A 222 -23.26 8.16 -19.60
C LEU A 222 -22.54 6.98 -20.25
N ILE A 223 -23.13 5.78 -20.21
CA ILE A 223 -22.47 4.55 -20.70
C ILE A 223 -22.06 4.61 -22.17
N ASN A 224 -22.83 5.30 -23.01
CA ASN A 224 -22.49 5.46 -24.43
C ASN A 224 -21.41 6.52 -24.67
N ASN A 225 -21.21 7.42 -23.72
CA ASN A 225 -20.36 8.60 -23.88
C ASN A 225 -19.02 8.47 -23.17
N PHE A 226 -18.88 7.56 -22.21
CA PHE A 226 -17.70 7.45 -21.38
C PHE A 226 -17.17 6.02 -21.28
N ARG A 227 -15.85 5.92 -21.23
CA ARG A 227 -15.09 4.72 -20.87
C ARG A 227 -14.18 5.07 -19.70
N VAL A 228 -13.91 4.10 -18.84
CA VAL A 228 -12.98 4.28 -17.71
C VAL A 228 -11.89 3.22 -17.79
N ALA A 229 -10.63 3.66 -17.84
CA ALA A 229 -9.46 2.78 -17.79
C ALA A 229 -8.73 2.90 -16.46
N GLY A 230 -8.14 1.80 -16.00
CA GLY A 230 -7.33 1.76 -14.78
C GLY A 230 -5.98 2.48 -14.93
N THR A 231 -5.29 2.67 -13.82
CA THR A 231 -4.02 3.42 -13.71
C THR A 231 -2.86 2.86 -14.54
N ALA A 232 -2.90 1.56 -14.89
CA ALA A 232 -1.91 0.92 -15.76
C ALA A 232 -1.98 1.38 -17.23
N PHE A 233 -3.05 2.10 -17.62
CA PHE A 233 -3.22 2.56 -18.99
C PHE A 233 -2.17 3.59 -19.41
N ILE A 234 -1.88 4.59 -18.58
CA ILE A 234 -0.92 5.63 -18.94
C ILE A 234 0.49 5.07 -19.17
N PRO A 235 1.06 4.23 -18.28
CA PRO A 235 2.35 3.56 -18.54
C PRO A 235 2.38 2.79 -19.87
N LYS A 236 1.28 2.10 -20.20
CA LYS A 236 1.17 1.31 -21.44
C LYS A 236 1.00 2.16 -22.69
N VAL A 237 0.40 3.34 -22.57
CA VAL A 237 0.38 4.36 -23.63
C VAL A 237 1.79 4.92 -23.88
N LEU A 238 2.58 5.14 -22.83
CA LEU A 238 3.99 5.56 -22.95
C LEU A 238 4.87 4.46 -23.56
N GLU A 239 4.63 3.19 -23.20
CA GLU A 239 5.30 2.05 -23.83
C GLU A 239 4.94 1.94 -25.31
N ALA A 240 3.65 2.06 -25.64
CA ALA A 240 3.16 2.10 -27.01
C ALA A 240 3.80 3.21 -27.84
N TYR A 241 4.02 4.38 -27.24
CA TYR A 241 4.72 5.48 -27.90
C TYR A 241 6.13 5.09 -28.35
N ARG A 242 6.93 4.57 -27.40
CA ARG A 242 8.32 4.17 -27.66
C ARG A 242 8.39 3.05 -28.69
N ALA A 243 7.49 2.07 -28.59
CA ALA A 243 7.37 1.00 -29.57
C ALA A 243 6.99 1.52 -30.96
N ALA A 244 6.20 2.60 -31.06
CA ALA A 244 5.84 3.20 -32.33
C ALA A 244 7.04 3.89 -32.98
N GLU A 245 7.89 4.57 -32.21
CA GLU A 245 9.16 5.14 -32.70
C GLU A 245 10.10 4.05 -33.24
N ALA A 246 10.08 2.86 -32.62
CA ALA A 246 10.83 1.69 -33.08
C ALA A 246 10.15 0.92 -34.24
N GLY A 247 8.93 1.29 -34.64
CA GLY A 247 8.15 0.57 -35.66
C GLY A 247 7.53 -0.76 -35.19
N GLU A 248 7.57 -1.05 -33.89
CA GLU A 248 7.12 -2.29 -33.25
C GLU A 248 5.68 -2.22 -32.72
N TYR A 249 5.08 -1.02 -32.68
CA TYR A 249 3.75 -0.81 -32.10
C TYR A 249 2.69 -1.76 -32.65
N TRP A 250 2.63 -1.93 -33.98
CA TRP A 250 1.60 -2.74 -34.64
C TRP A 250 1.81 -4.25 -34.48
N THR A 251 3.05 -4.68 -34.25
CA THR A 251 3.42 -6.09 -34.17
C THR A 251 3.47 -6.62 -32.76
N SER A 252 3.63 -5.75 -31.75
CA SER A 252 3.69 -6.16 -30.34
C SER A 252 2.33 -6.69 -29.85
N PRO A 253 2.26 -7.96 -29.39
CA PRO A 253 1.05 -8.53 -28.80
C PRO A 253 0.65 -7.86 -27.48
N ASP A 254 1.63 -7.43 -26.68
CA ASP A 254 1.42 -6.81 -25.36
C ASP A 254 0.75 -5.43 -25.44
N LEU A 255 0.79 -4.80 -26.62
CA LEU A 255 0.15 -3.52 -26.91
C LEU A 255 -1.21 -3.66 -27.61
N ARG A 256 -1.66 -4.90 -27.86
CA ARG A 256 -2.94 -5.17 -28.53
C ARG A 256 -4.11 -4.56 -27.80
N TRP A 257 -4.15 -4.71 -26.48
CA TRP A 257 -5.26 -4.19 -25.68
C TRP A 257 -5.37 -2.66 -25.72
N VAL A 258 -4.23 -1.94 -25.87
CA VAL A 258 -4.22 -0.48 -26.03
C VAL A 258 -4.81 -0.09 -27.39
N ARG A 259 -4.48 -0.85 -28.45
CA ARG A 259 -5.08 -0.68 -29.78
C ARG A 259 -6.59 -0.92 -29.75
N ASP A 260 -7.01 -2.05 -29.20
CA ASP A 260 -8.42 -2.44 -29.12
C ASP A 260 -9.25 -1.39 -28.35
N LEU A 261 -8.70 -0.87 -27.24
CA LEU A 261 -9.35 0.22 -26.48
C LEU A 261 -9.39 1.53 -27.28
N GLY A 262 -8.30 1.87 -27.98
CA GLY A 262 -8.24 3.03 -28.87
C GLY A 262 -9.28 2.97 -29.98
N ASP A 263 -9.44 1.81 -30.61
CA ASP A 263 -10.45 1.58 -31.65
C ASP A 263 -11.87 1.69 -31.07
N ASP A 264 -12.15 1.12 -29.90
CA ASP A 264 -13.46 1.23 -29.22
C ASP A 264 -13.84 2.69 -28.98
N ILE A 265 -12.98 3.48 -28.34
CA ILE A 265 -13.31 4.88 -27.98
C ILE A 265 -13.56 5.76 -29.21
N VAL A 266 -12.91 5.44 -30.32
CA VAL A 266 -13.03 6.19 -31.58
C VAL A 266 -14.29 5.81 -32.31
N GLN A 267 -14.55 4.51 -32.45
CA GLN A 267 -15.75 4.01 -33.10
C GLN A 267 -17.00 4.46 -32.35
N SER A 268 -16.96 4.43 -31.01
CA SER A 268 -18.09 4.86 -30.18
C SER A 268 -18.16 6.37 -29.99
N SER A 269 -17.18 7.14 -30.48
CA SER A 269 -17.05 8.58 -30.17
C SER A 269 -17.14 8.87 -28.65
N ALA A 270 -16.54 8.01 -27.82
CA ALA A 270 -16.59 8.15 -26.36
C ALA A 270 -15.39 8.94 -25.84
N ALA A 271 -15.50 9.44 -24.61
CA ALA A 271 -14.37 9.96 -23.86
C ALA A 271 -13.81 8.87 -22.92
N LEU A 272 -12.49 8.67 -22.93
CA LEU A 272 -11.79 7.80 -22.00
C LEU A 272 -11.33 8.59 -20.77
N ILE A 273 -11.72 8.16 -19.59
CA ILE A 273 -11.31 8.75 -18.30
C ILE A 273 -10.34 7.79 -17.60
N THR A 274 -9.26 8.33 -17.06
CA THR A 274 -8.29 7.57 -16.27
C THR A 274 -7.50 8.50 -15.35
N THR A 275 -6.55 7.93 -14.60
CA THR A 275 -5.54 8.70 -13.87
C THR A 275 -4.13 8.20 -14.21
N GLY A 276 -3.17 9.13 -14.24
CA GLY A 276 -1.76 8.85 -14.47
C GLY A 276 -0.93 9.17 -13.24
N HIS A 277 0.09 8.37 -12.96
CA HIS A 277 1.09 8.68 -11.94
C HIS A 277 2.30 9.34 -12.61
N LEU A 278 2.60 10.58 -12.23
CA LEU A 278 3.67 11.36 -12.84
C LEU A 278 5.06 10.93 -12.42
N GLY A 279 5.22 10.15 -11.33
CA GLY A 279 6.55 9.75 -10.84
C GLY A 279 7.38 8.92 -11.84
N GLU A 280 6.76 8.31 -12.85
CA GLU A 280 7.47 7.62 -13.94
C GLU A 280 8.00 8.58 -15.02
N VAL A 281 7.54 9.83 -15.01
CA VAL A 281 7.80 10.83 -16.04
C VAL A 281 8.52 12.07 -15.49
N THR A 282 8.19 12.53 -14.27
CA THR A 282 8.61 13.84 -13.75
C THR A 282 9.46 13.78 -12.48
N ASP A 283 9.94 12.62 -12.03
CA ASP A 283 10.55 12.39 -10.70
C ASP A 283 9.67 12.82 -9.49
N GLU A 284 8.50 13.42 -9.72
CA GLU A 284 7.56 13.88 -8.72
C GLU A 284 6.41 12.87 -8.58
N PRO A 285 6.27 12.19 -7.43
CA PRO A 285 5.22 11.21 -7.22
C PRO A 285 3.87 11.91 -7.04
N HIS A 286 3.16 12.17 -8.14
CA HIS A 286 1.86 12.86 -8.15
C HIS A 286 0.83 12.14 -9.03
N TRP A 287 -0.44 12.15 -8.65
CA TRP A 287 -1.54 11.60 -9.45
C TRP A 287 -2.27 12.71 -10.20
N VAL A 288 -2.42 12.56 -11.50
CA VAL A 288 -3.20 13.47 -12.36
C VAL A 288 -4.42 12.78 -12.95
N GLY A 289 -5.50 13.53 -13.14
CA GLY A 289 -6.65 13.08 -13.92
C GLY A 289 -6.39 13.26 -15.41
N VAL A 290 -6.76 12.28 -16.24
CA VAL A 290 -6.54 12.34 -17.70
C VAL A 290 -7.83 11.96 -18.42
N VAL A 291 -8.18 12.73 -19.45
CA VAL A 291 -9.35 12.50 -20.30
C VAL A 291 -8.94 12.57 -21.78
N PHE A 292 -9.28 11.53 -22.54
CA PHE A 292 -9.15 11.51 -24.00
C PHE A 292 -10.55 11.65 -24.61
N ASP A 293 -10.89 12.82 -25.13
CA ASP A 293 -12.22 13.09 -25.72
C ASP A 293 -12.19 12.88 -27.24
N CYS A 294 -12.95 11.89 -27.74
CA CYS A 294 -13.01 11.53 -29.16
C CYS A 294 -14.30 11.99 -29.88
N ARG A 295 -15.14 12.83 -29.27
CA ARG A 295 -16.42 13.33 -29.88
C ARG A 295 -16.24 14.36 -31.01
N GLY A 296 -15.09 14.35 -31.68
CA GLY A 296 -14.68 15.33 -32.67
C GLY A 296 -13.19 15.18 -32.96
N SER A 297 -12.42 16.27 -32.86
CA SER A 297 -10.97 16.15 -32.80
C SER A 297 -10.55 15.52 -31.48
N THR A 298 -9.69 14.49 -31.53
CA THR A 298 -9.13 13.88 -30.31
C THR A 298 -8.44 14.94 -29.46
N LEU A 299 -9.01 15.22 -28.29
CA LEU A 299 -8.49 16.22 -27.36
C LEU A 299 -8.06 15.52 -26.08
N LEU A 300 -6.77 15.58 -25.79
CA LEU A 300 -6.23 15.21 -24.49
C LEU A 300 -6.46 16.37 -23.52
N ARG A 301 -7.11 16.10 -22.40
CA ARG A 301 -7.24 17.01 -21.27
C ARG A 301 -6.63 16.35 -20.05
N TYR A 302 -5.92 17.12 -19.23
CA TYR A 302 -5.43 16.63 -17.94
C TYR A 302 -5.73 17.65 -16.85
N GLY A 303 -5.95 17.14 -15.64
CA GLY A 303 -6.16 17.92 -14.43
C GLY A 303 -5.08 17.61 -13.41
N ASP A 304 -4.32 18.63 -13.03
CA ASP A 304 -3.26 18.57 -12.04
C ASP A 304 -3.63 19.50 -10.87
N SER A 305 -3.60 18.96 -9.66
CA SER A 305 -3.98 19.69 -8.44
C SER A 305 -2.82 20.43 -7.78
N GLN A 306 -1.58 20.11 -8.17
CA GLN A 306 -0.35 20.81 -7.75
C GLN A 306 0.07 21.88 -8.76
N GLY A 307 -0.44 21.81 -9.99
CA GLY A 307 -0.22 22.81 -11.02
C GLY A 307 -0.77 24.19 -10.65
N ASP A 308 0.13 25.16 -10.55
CA ASP A 308 -0.20 26.59 -10.66
C ASP A 308 -0.60 26.83 -12.13
N THR A 309 -1.87 26.67 -12.44
CA THR A 309 -2.42 26.82 -13.80
C THR A 309 -2.02 28.16 -14.46
N GLN A 310 -1.58 29.16 -13.68
CA GLN A 310 -1.04 30.42 -14.19
C GLN A 310 0.37 30.33 -14.80
N ARG A 311 1.24 29.40 -14.42
CA ARG A 311 2.63 29.37 -14.94
C ARG A 311 2.77 28.64 -16.28
N MET A 312 1.88 27.70 -16.61
CA MET A 312 1.86 27.07 -17.93
C MET A 312 0.97 27.81 -18.96
N LEU A 313 0.02 28.63 -18.52
CA LEU A 313 -0.82 29.44 -19.40
C LEU A 313 -0.25 30.85 -19.72
N GLY A 314 0.85 31.24 -19.06
CA GLY A 314 1.55 32.52 -19.26
C GLY A 314 2.42 32.63 -20.51
N SER A 315 2.53 31.55 -21.31
CA SER A 315 3.13 31.59 -22.65
C SER A 315 2.09 31.23 -23.72
N GLY A 316 1.01 32.01 -23.79
CA GLY A 316 0.34 32.30 -25.06
C GLY A 316 -0.28 31.15 -25.85
N ILE A 317 -0.56 29.98 -25.26
CA ILE A 317 -1.43 28.98 -25.89
C ILE A 317 -2.81 29.06 -25.25
N SER A 318 -3.57 30.03 -25.75
CA SER A 318 -4.97 29.77 -25.97
C SER A 318 -5.02 28.56 -26.90
N LEU A 319 -5.65 27.46 -26.49
CA LEU A 319 -6.25 26.50 -27.43
C LEU A 319 -7.46 27.17 -28.11
N SER A 320 -7.30 28.41 -28.60
CA SER A 320 -7.98 28.85 -29.78
C SER A 320 -7.50 27.90 -30.86
N ALA A 321 -8.41 27.04 -31.29
CA ALA A 321 -8.35 26.42 -32.59
C ALA A 321 -7.77 27.45 -33.59
N THR A 322 -6.50 27.30 -33.93
CA THR A 322 -6.16 27.58 -35.32
C THR A 322 -6.96 26.52 -36.05
N LYS A 323 -8.11 26.93 -36.60
CA LYS A 323 -8.91 26.16 -37.54
C LYS A 323 -7.98 25.77 -38.69
N ARG A 324 -7.21 24.71 -38.53
CA ARG A 324 -6.95 23.78 -39.63
C ARG A 324 -8.07 22.77 -39.55
N THR A 325 -9.19 23.13 -40.18
CA THR A 325 -10.11 22.14 -40.70
C THR A 325 -9.32 21.28 -41.68
N VAL A 326 -8.78 20.17 -41.19
CA VAL A 326 -8.37 19.06 -42.05
C VAL A 326 -9.60 18.18 -42.20
N SER A 327 -9.85 17.80 -43.46
CA SER A 327 -11.07 17.18 -43.95
C SER A 327 -11.59 16.02 -43.07
N PRO A 328 -12.92 15.77 -42.99
CA PRO A 328 -13.55 14.76 -42.12
C PRO A 328 -13.25 13.29 -42.47
N ALA A 329 -12.39 13.02 -43.45
CA ALA A 329 -12.11 11.69 -43.95
C ALA A 329 -10.81 11.14 -43.36
N GLY A 330 -10.85 10.66 -42.12
CA GLY A 330 -9.73 9.93 -41.52
C GLY A 330 -9.75 9.92 -40.01
N CYS A 331 -10.44 8.95 -39.42
CA CYS A 331 -10.34 8.67 -38.00
C CYS A 331 -8.90 8.25 -37.65
N TRP A 332 -8.36 8.86 -36.58
CA TRP A 332 -6.93 9.00 -36.27
C TRP A 332 -6.24 7.74 -35.74
N TRP A 333 -6.90 6.58 -35.83
CA TRP A 333 -6.40 5.32 -35.26
C TRP A 333 -6.13 4.26 -36.33
N GLY A 334 -6.55 4.50 -37.59
CA GLY A 334 -6.39 3.56 -38.70
C GLY A 334 -5.15 3.76 -39.60
N THR A 335 -4.33 4.79 -39.38
CA THR A 335 -3.15 5.07 -40.23
C THR A 335 -1.85 5.09 -39.41
N ARG A 336 -0.76 4.56 -40.00
CA ARG A 336 0.58 4.34 -39.42
C ARG A 336 1.23 5.55 -38.70
N SER A 337 0.65 6.75 -38.73
CA SER A 337 1.31 8.00 -38.34
C SER A 337 0.61 8.82 -37.24
N SER A 338 -0.52 8.38 -36.68
CA SER A 338 -1.46 9.31 -36.01
C SER A 338 -1.45 9.29 -34.47
N ILE A 339 -1.18 8.15 -33.83
CA ILE A 339 -0.88 8.06 -32.38
C ILE A 339 0.40 8.83 -32.02
N LEU A 340 1.34 8.90 -32.96
CA LEU A 340 2.65 9.53 -32.81
C LEU A 340 2.60 11.07 -32.64
N TRP A 341 1.44 11.73 -32.69
CA TRP A 341 1.35 13.19 -32.51
C TRP A 341 0.85 13.63 -31.13
N ILE A 342 0.06 12.83 -30.41
CA ILE A 342 -0.42 13.17 -29.06
C ILE A 342 0.69 12.97 -28.02
N LEU A 343 1.59 12.03 -28.30
CA LEU A 343 2.59 11.55 -27.37
C LEU A 343 3.89 12.37 -27.32
N PRO A 344 4.36 13.01 -28.41
CA PRO A 344 5.36 14.07 -28.32
C PRO A 344 4.86 15.27 -27.52
N TYR A 345 3.55 15.54 -27.52
CA TYR A 345 2.94 16.60 -26.67
C TYR A 345 2.91 16.18 -25.20
N LEU A 346 2.51 14.96 -24.87
CA LEU A 346 2.66 14.41 -23.51
C LEU A 346 4.13 14.42 -23.07
N TRP A 347 5.06 14.04 -23.94
CA TRP A 347 6.48 14.02 -23.65
C TRP A 347 7.03 15.43 -23.46
N THR A 348 6.89 16.35 -24.41
CA THR A 348 7.39 17.74 -24.27
C THR A 348 6.79 18.50 -23.07
N HIS A 349 5.55 18.22 -22.68
CA HIS A 349 4.93 18.85 -21.50
C HIS A 349 5.25 18.16 -20.17
N LEU A 350 5.49 16.85 -20.15
CA LEU A 350 5.87 16.12 -18.94
C LEU A 350 7.40 16.01 -18.76
N SER A 351 8.21 16.23 -19.80
CA SER A 351 9.67 16.04 -19.79
C SER A 351 10.47 17.35 -19.73
N MET A 352 9.87 18.48 -19.31
CA MET A 352 10.63 19.70 -19.11
C MET A 352 11.62 19.54 -17.93
N SER A 353 12.91 19.58 -18.27
CA SER A 353 14.06 19.37 -17.38
C SER A 353 14.11 20.29 -16.16
N PRO A 354 14.81 19.88 -15.08
CA PRO A 354 14.91 20.63 -13.84
C PRO A 354 15.71 21.92 -14.05
N MET A 355 15.02 23.06 -14.10
CA MET A 355 15.68 24.35 -13.94
C MET A 355 16.08 24.52 -12.48
N HIS A 356 17.40 24.59 -12.25
CA HIS A 356 18.10 24.89 -10.99
C HIS A 356 17.20 25.27 -9.80
N ALA A 357 16.91 24.29 -8.93
CA ALA A 357 16.42 24.56 -7.59
C ALA A 357 17.50 25.32 -6.81
N SER A 358 17.31 26.62 -6.67
CA SER A 358 17.90 27.43 -5.60
C SER A 358 17.69 26.70 -4.27
N ARG A 359 18.80 26.31 -3.64
CA ARG A 359 18.81 25.68 -2.32
C ARG A 359 18.27 26.64 -1.27
N SER A 360 16.97 26.59 -1.00
CA SER A 360 16.40 26.99 0.29
C SER A 360 16.01 25.72 1.04
N SER A 361 16.89 25.30 1.96
CA SER A 361 16.62 24.21 2.90
C SER A 361 15.37 24.51 3.74
N PRO A 362 14.42 23.58 3.89
CA PRO A 362 13.44 23.68 4.95
C PRO A 362 14.15 23.39 6.28
N ARG A 363 14.31 24.43 7.11
CA ARG A 363 14.65 24.25 8.53
C ARG A 363 13.49 23.53 9.21
N TRP A 364 13.61 22.22 9.38
CA TRP A 364 12.83 21.47 10.36
C TRP A 364 13.41 21.76 11.74
N LEU A 365 12.77 22.67 12.47
CA LEU A 365 13.05 22.89 13.89
C LEU A 365 12.57 21.65 14.66
N HIS A 366 13.52 20.79 15.02
CA HIS A 366 13.40 19.85 16.13
C HIS A 366 13.13 20.65 17.41
N ARG A 367 11.92 20.59 17.96
CA ARG A 367 11.69 20.87 19.38
C ARG A 367 11.88 19.56 20.13
N SER A 368 13.06 19.39 20.69
CA SER A 368 13.36 18.43 21.74
C SER A 368 12.64 18.88 23.03
N CYS A 369 11.67 18.11 23.51
CA CYS A 369 11.24 18.21 24.90
C CYS A 369 12.21 17.38 25.74
N ILE A 370 13.11 18.07 26.44
CA ILE A 370 13.87 17.52 27.55
C ILE A 370 12.91 17.43 28.73
N VAL A 371 12.65 16.21 29.20
CA VAL A 371 12.09 15.96 30.54
C VAL A 371 13.29 15.91 31.48
N ALA A 372 13.47 16.97 32.26
CA ALA A 372 14.29 16.92 33.47
C ALA A 372 13.34 16.79 34.65
N GLY A 373 13.46 15.67 35.37
CA GLY A 373 12.92 15.53 36.71
C GLY A 373 13.88 16.12 37.73
N ASP A 374 13.32 16.65 38.80
CA ASP A 374 13.70 16.45 40.22
C ASP A 374 12.66 17.23 41.05
N ARG A 375 11.86 16.54 41.88
CA ARG A 375 12.07 16.14 43.28
C ARG A 375 11.98 17.31 44.28
N GLU A 376 11.06 17.12 45.22
CA GLU A 376 11.15 17.47 46.65
C GLU A 376 11.33 18.95 47.05
N GLU A 377 10.32 19.56 47.68
CA GLU A 377 10.22 19.68 49.16
C GLU A 377 9.13 20.67 49.62
N HIS A 378 8.52 20.31 50.76
CA HIS A 378 7.96 21.12 51.84
C HIS A 378 7.22 22.47 51.58
N GLY A 379 5.93 22.45 51.97
CA GLY A 379 5.52 23.15 53.21
C GLY A 379 4.84 24.53 53.10
N ALA A 380 3.88 24.71 54.02
CA ALA A 380 3.35 25.96 54.58
C ALA A 380 2.03 26.55 54.01
N CYS A 381 0.93 26.18 54.67
CA CYS A 381 0.11 27.02 55.56
C CYS A 381 -0.29 28.48 55.16
N ARG A 382 -1.56 28.79 55.49
CA ARG A 382 -2.28 30.09 55.58
C ARG A 382 -2.98 30.51 54.28
N ARG A 383 -4.26 30.89 54.26
CA ARG A 383 -5.30 31.13 55.28
C ARG A 383 -6.65 30.76 54.67
#